data_AF-E6QHH6-F1
#
_entry.id   AF-E6QHH6-F1
#
_cell.length_a   1.000
_cell.length_b   1.000
_cell.length_c   1.000
_cell.angle_alpha   90.00
_cell.angle_beta   90.00
_cell.angle_gamma   90.00
#
_symmetry.space_group_name_H-M   'P 1'
#
loop_
_entity.id
_entity.type
_entity.pdbx_description
1 polymer ?
#
loop_
_entity_poly.entity_id
_entity_poly.type
_entity_poly.pdbx_seq_one_letter_code
_entity_poly.pdbx_strand_id
1 'polypeptide(L)' 'MALNVTAGDALMFEIGPDGVRVLPAPRPNRFSAFAGRYRIGAGRSQKETNAWLRELRGHESKR' A
#
# COMPACT_ATOMS: atom_id res chain seq x y z
N MET A 1 21.77 -13.13 -10.64
CA MET A 1 20.84 -12.91 -9.51
C MET A 1 19.90 -14.10 -9.44
N ALA A 2 19.87 -14.83 -8.34
CA ALA A 2 18.90 -15.91 -8.12
C ALA A 2 17.59 -15.31 -7.55
N LEU A 3 16.45 -15.93 -7.86
CA LEU A 3 15.12 -15.44 -7.43
C LEU A 3 14.85 -15.58 -5.92
N ASN A 4 15.73 -16.25 -5.16
CA ASN A 4 15.60 -16.51 -3.71
C ASN A 4 14.21 -17.06 -3.34
N VAL A 5 13.80 -18.12 -4.03
CA VAL A 5 12.51 -18.79 -3.85
C VAL A 5 12.72 -20.20 -3.28
N THR A 6 11.74 -20.65 -2.51
CA THR A 6 11.71 -21.98 -1.90
C THR A 6 10.46 -22.75 -2.36
N ALA A 7 10.45 -24.07 -2.19
CA ALA A 7 9.30 -24.89 -2.56
C ALA A 7 8.05 -24.43 -1.78
N GLY A 8 6.97 -24.10 -2.49
CA GLY A 8 5.72 -23.59 -1.92
C GLY A 8 5.54 -22.07 -2.03
N ASP A 9 6.54 -21.32 -2.49
CA ASP A 9 6.38 -19.90 -2.78
C ASP A 9 5.54 -19.66 -4.04
N ALA A 10 4.66 -18.66 -3.97
CA ALA A 10 3.92 -18.20 -5.14
C ALA A 10 4.82 -17.33 -6.03
N LEU A 11 4.66 -17.45 -7.35
CA LEU A 11 5.38 -16.68 -8.36
C LEU A 11 4.40 -15.89 -9.22
N MET A 12 4.86 -14.74 -9.71
CA MET A 12 4.16 -13.90 -10.66
C MET A 12 4.88 -13.95 -12.00
N PHE A 13 4.10 -14.12 -13.08
CA PHE A 13 4.61 -14.14 -14.45
C PHE A 13 4.11 -12.90 -15.18
N GLU A 14 5.04 -12.09 -15.67
CA GLU A 14 4.74 -10.94 -16.52
C GLU A 14 5.17 -11.28 -17.95
N ILE A 15 4.21 -11.27 -18.89
CA ILE A 15 4.48 -11.53 -20.30
C ILE A 15 4.77 -10.18 -20.97
N GLY A 16 5.99 -10.01 -21.45
CA GLY A 16 6.45 -8.84 -22.18
C GLY A 16 6.85 -9.16 -23.62
N PRO A 17 7.21 -8.14 -24.41
CA PRO A 17 7.64 -8.32 -25.80
C PRO A 17 8.92 -9.18 -25.92
N ASP A 18 9.78 -9.16 -24.90
CA ASP A 18 11.05 -9.88 -24.88
C ASP A 18 10.95 -11.28 -24.22
N GLY A 19 9.74 -11.72 -23.85
CA GLY A 19 9.48 -13.01 -23.23
C GLY A 19 8.80 -12.90 -21.86
N VAL A 20 9.02 -13.91 -21.00
CA VAL A 20 8.35 -14.02 -19.70
C VAL A 20 9.30 -13.64 -18.57
N ARG A 21 8.91 -12.64 -17.78
CA ARG A 21 9.60 -12.27 -16.55
C ARG A 21 8.96 -12.98 -15.37
N VAL A 22 9.77 -13.73 -14.62
CA VAL A 22 9.35 -14.42 -13.40
C VAL A 22 9.78 -13.60 -12.20
N LEU A 23 8.85 -13.34 -11.29
CA LEU A 23 9.07 -12.57 -10.07
C LEU A 23 8.51 -13.33 -8.87
N PRO A 24 9.09 -13.20 -7.67
CA PRO A 24 8.42 -13.65 -6.45
C PRO A 24 7.07 -12.95 -6.32
N ALA A 25 6.01 -13.69 -6.03
CA ALA A 25 4.72 -13.06 -5.79
C ALA A 25 4.81 -12.13 -4.57
N PRO A 26 4.27 -10.91 -4.64
CA PRO A 26 4.20 -10.04 -3.48
C PRO A 26 3.48 -10.76 -2.35
N ARG A 27 4.15 -10.95 -1.21
CA ARG A 27 3.47 -11.50 -0.03
C ARG A 27 2.32 -10.55 0.32
N PRO A 28 1.09 -11.07 0.49
CA PRO A 28 -0.02 -10.23 0.92
C PRO A 28 0.39 -9.58 2.25
N ASN A 29 0.37 -8.25 2.28
CA ASN A 29 0.55 -7.50 3.51
C ASN A 29 -0.44 -8.06 4.55
N ARG A 30 -0.01 -8.30 5.79
CA ARG A 30 -0.90 -8.73 6.89
C ARG A 30 -2.14 -7.83 7.05
N PHE A 31 -2.07 -6.60 6.54
CA PHE A 31 -3.15 -5.63 6.54
C PHE A 31 -4.03 -5.63 5.28
N SER A 32 -3.72 -6.44 4.26
CA SER A 32 -4.50 -6.53 3.01
C SER A 32 -5.94 -6.97 3.26
N ALA A 33 -6.15 -7.87 4.23
CA ALA A 33 -7.47 -8.31 4.67
C ALA A 33 -8.35 -7.21 5.26
N PHE A 34 -7.76 -6.07 5.64
CA PHE A 34 -8.45 -4.93 6.23
C PHE A 34 -8.62 -3.76 5.26
N ALA A 35 -8.02 -3.85 4.07
CA ALA A 35 -8.21 -2.86 3.01
C ALA A 35 -9.70 -2.80 2.62
N GLY A 36 -10.31 -1.63 2.74
CA GLY A 36 -11.73 -1.42 2.44
C GLY A 36 -12.73 -1.94 3.48
N ARG A 37 -12.37 -2.94 4.32
CA ARG A 37 -13.29 -3.51 5.34
C ARG A 37 -13.63 -2.55 6.48
N TYR A 38 -12.69 -1.72 6.92
CA TYR A 38 -12.94 -0.73 7.98
C TYR A 38 -13.31 0.66 7.46
N ARG A 39 -13.71 0.79 6.19
CA ARG A 39 -14.30 2.03 5.63
C ARG A 39 -15.84 2.05 5.75
N ILE A 40 -16.38 1.61 6.89
CA ILE A 40 -17.84 1.61 7.17
C ILE A 40 -18.12 2.31 8.51
N GLY A 41 -17.49 3.46 8.74
CA GLY A 41 -17.76 4.29 9.90
C GLY A 41 -17.81 5.75 9.49
N ALA A 42 -18.63 6.56 10.18
CA ALA A 42 -18.61 8.02 10.09
C ALA A 42 -17.28 8.55 10.65
N GLY A 43 -16.21 8.35 9.90
CA GLY A 43 -14.86 8.81 10.19
C GLY A 43 -14.39 9.71 9.09
N ARG A 44 -13.60 10.73 9.45
CA ARG A 44 -12.96 11.62 8.49
C ARG A 44 -12.05 10.80 7.58
N SER A 45 -12.18 11.00 6.27
CA SER A 45 -11.23 10.53 5.27
C SER A 45 -9.81 10.98 5.62
N GLN A 46 -8.82 10.33 5.01
CA GLN A 46 -7.42 10.74 5.15
C GLN A 46 -7.23 12.22 4.76
N LYS A 47 -7.96 12.69 3.74
CA LYS A 47 -7.94 14.10 3.31
C LYS A 47 -8.48 15.03 4.39
N GLU A 48 -9.61 14.69 4.99
CA GLU A 48 -10.23 15.49 6.08
C GLU A 48 -9.40 15.46 7.36
N THR A 49 -8.76 14.33 7.67
CA THR A 49 -7.81 14.21 8.77
C THR A 49 -6.60 15.10 8.53
N ASN A 50 -6.04 15.09 7.32
CA ASN A 50 -4.90 15.93 6.95
C ASN A 50 -5.25 17.42 6.96
N ALA A 51 -6.46 17.80 6.53
CA ALA A 51 -6.96 19.17 6.61
C ALA A 51 -7.09 19.64 8.06
N TRP A 52 -7.72 18.82 8.92
CA TRP A 52 -7.84 19.10 10.35
C TRP A 52 -6.47 19.21 11.05
N LEU A 53 -5.52 18.32 10.71
CA LEU A 53 -4.15 18.41 11.23
C LEU A 53 -3.40 19.64 10.72
N ARG A 54 -3.76 20.21 9.57
CA ARG A 54 -3.19 21.49 9.10
C ARG A 54 -3.77 22.68 9.85
N GLU A 55 -5.08 22.67 10.11
CA GLU A 55 -5.75 23.69 10.92
C GLU A 55 -5.19 23.71 12.36
N LEU A 56 -5.07 22.54 12.99
CA LEU A 56 -4.50 22.41 14.34
C LEU A 56 -3.04 22.85 14.44
N ARG A 57 -2.26 22.65 13.37
CA ARG A 57 -0.86 23.08 13.33
C ARG A 57 -0.72 24.60 13.34
N GLY A 58 -1.82 25.33 13.11
CA GLY A 58 -1.83 26.78 13.07
C GLY A 58 -1.00 27.30 11.91
N HIS A 59 -1.44 28.40 11.32
CA HIS A 59 -0.47 29.30 10.71
C HIS A 59 0.56 29.62 11.78
N GLU A 60 1.85 29.33 11.54
CA GLU A 60 2.91 29.92 12.34
C GLU A 60 2.68 31.43 12.31
N SER A 61 2.10 31.95 13.38
CA SER A 61 2.05 33.37 13.66
C SER A 61 3.48 33.78 14.01
N LYS A 62 4.28 34.11 12.99
CA LYS A 62 5.50 34.90 13.11
C LYS A 62 5.47 35.86 11.92
N ARG A 63 5.04 37.10 12.17
CA ARG A 63 5.90 38.27 12.47
C ARG A 63 6.84 38.57 11.33
#